data_AF-A0A850GQE5-F1
#
_entry.id   AF-A0A850GQE5-F1
#
_cell.length_a   1.000
_cell.length_b   1.000
_cell.length_c   1.000
_cell.angle_alpha   90.00
_cell.angle_beta   90.00
_cell.angle_gamma   90.00
#
_symmetry.space_group_name_H-M   'P 1'
#
loop_
_entity.id
_entity.type
_entity.pdbx_description
1 polymer ?
#
loop_
_entity_poly.entity_id
_entity_poly.type
_entity_poly.pdbx_seq_one_letter_code
_entity_poly.pdbx_strand_id
1 'polypeptide(L)'
;MSSDDEWLSAVLAAARSEEDQALERARAEALAKGKEPFDLDRLYALWPWCPDGRLSQAQRERQRPELARSWATDYYLRHPEVMTLEDFASLMRELQSQGAFD
;
A
#
# COMPACT_ATOMS: atom_id res chain seq x y z
N MET A 1 5.46 -2.28 32.19
CA MET A 1 4.49 -2.38 31.10
C MET A 1 3.26 -3.06 31.66
N SER A 2 2.06 -2.56 31.39
CA SER A 2 0.83 -3.12 31.97
C SER A 2 0.45 -4.42 31.26
N SER A 3 -0.25 -5.33 31.94
CA SER A 3 -0.83 -6.53 31.32
C SER A 3 -1.74 -6.19 30.12
N ASP A 4 -2.32 -4.98 30.12
CA ASP A 4 -3.16 -4.47 29.03
C ASP A 4 -2.33 -4.06 27.80
N ASP A 5 -1.10 -3.54 27.99
CA ASP A 5 -0.21 -3.14 26.89
C ASP A 5 0.32 -4.37 26.13
N GLU A 6 0.60 -5.44 26.86
CA GLU A 6 1.06 -6.72 26.28
C GLU A 6 -0.05 -7.40 25.48
N TRP A 7 -1.28 -7.40 26.01
CA TRP A 7 -2.44 -7.92 25.30
C TRP A 7 -2.73 -7.11 24.03
N LEU A 8 -2.74 -5.77 24.11
CA LEU A 8 -2.97 -4.91 22.95
C LEU A 8 -1.88 -5.09 21.88
N SER A 9 -0.62 -5.20 22.30
CA SER A 9 0.50 -5.47 21.38
C SER A 9 0.35 -6.81 20.68
N ALA A 10 -0.07 -7.86 21.39
CA ALA A 10 -0.30 -9.18 20.82
C ALA A 10 -1.47 -9.18 19.80
N VAL A 11 -2.57 -8.48 20.12
CA VAL A 11 -3.72 -8.33 19.21
C VAL A 11 -3.32 -7.58 17.94
N LEU A 12 -2.59 -6.47 18.06
CA LEU A 12 -2.11 -5.70 16.90
C LEU A 12 -1.11 -6.48 16.04
N ALA A 13 -0.23 -7.27 16.67
CA ALA A 13 0.70 -8.14 15.96
C ALA A 13 -0.01 -9.28 15.21
N ALA A 14 -1.02 -9.89 15.81
CA ALA A 14 -1.82 -10.93 15.18
C ALA A 14 -2.60 -10.36 13.97
N ALA A 15 -3.25 -9.21 14.13
CA ALA A 15 -3.96 -8.54 13.04
C ALA A 15 -3.03 -8.19 11.87
N ARG A 16 -1.82 -7.68 12.14
CA ARG A 16 -0.81 -7.41 11.10
C ARG A 16 -0.41 -8.66 10.33
N SER A 17 -0.21 -9.78 11.04
CA SER A 17 0.17 -11.07 10.45
C SER A 17 -0.93 -11.63 9.53
N GLU A 18 -2.20 -11.50 9.93
CA GLU A 18 -3.33 -11.92 9.10
C GLU A 18 -3.44 -11.09 7.82
N GLU A 19 -3.24 -9.77 7.92
CA GLU A 19 -3.21 -8.86 6.77
C GLU A 19 -2.08 -9.21 5.81
N ASP A 20 -0.88 -9.49 6.32
CA ASP A 20 0.29 -9.86 5.50
C ASP A 20 0.05 -11.19 4.76
N GLN A 21 -0.56 -12.17 5.44
CA GLN A 21 -0.96 -13.42 4.78
C GLN A 21 -2.05 -13.20 3.73
N ALA A 22 -3.02 -12.33 3.99
CA ALA A 22 -4.05 -11.99 3.02
C ALA A 22 -3.45 -11.30 1.79
N LEU A 23 -2.51 -10.38 1.99
CA LEU A 23 -1.80 -9.68 0.93
C LEU A 23 -1.00 -10.65 0.06
N GLU A 24 -0.23 -11.56 0.65
CA GLU A 24 0.56 -12.54 -0.10
C GLU A 24 -0.32 -13.49 -0.92
N ARG A 25 -1.45 -13.95 -0.36
CA ARG A 25 -2.43 -14.75 -1.11
C ARG A 25 -3.03 -13.97 -2.27
N ALA A 26 -3.50 -12.74 -2.02
CA ALA A 26 -4.09 -11.89 -3.04
C ALA A 26 -3.09 -11.55 -4.16
N ARG A 27 -1.83 -11.30 -3.79
CA ARG A 27 -0.73 -11.12 -4.75
C ARG A 27 -0.54 -12.35 -5.62
N ALA A 28 -0.46 -13.54 -5.03
CA ALA A 28 -0.30 -14.77 -5.79
C ALA A 28 -1.47 -15.02 -6.77
N GLU A 29 -2.71 -14.81 -6.31
CA GLU A 29 -3.90 -14.93 -7.16
C GLU A 29 -3.93 -13.89 -8.28
N ALA A 30 -3.56 -12.64 -7.98
CA ALA A 30 -3.47 -11.56 -8.94
C ALA A 30 -2.45 -11.88 -10.04
N LEU A 31 -1.25 -12.34 -9.66
CA LEU A 31 -0.22 -12.74 -10.61
C LEU A 31 -0.68 -13.92 -11.47
N ALA A 32 -1.39 -14.89 -10.90
CA ALA A 32 -1.96 -16.01 -11.65
C ALA A 32 -3.01 -15.56 -12.68
N LYS A 33 -3.71 -14.44 -12.43
CA LYS A 33 -4.65 -13.79 -13.36
C LYS A 33 -3.96 -12.88 -14.39
N GLY A 34 -2.63 -12.74 -14.34
CA GLY A 34 -1.87 -11.88 -15.23
C GLY A 34 -1.88 -10.40 -14.84
N LYS A 35 -2.27 -10.06 -13.61
CA LYS A 35 -2.14 -8.70 -13.07
C LYS A 35 -0.67 -8.34 -12.95
N GLU A 36 -0.36 -7.11 -13.31
CA GLU A 36 1.01 -6.59 -13.22
C GLU A 36 1.53 -6.63 -11.76
N PRO A 37 2.77 -7.07 -11.52
CA PRO A 37 3.39 -6.98 -10.21
C PRO A 37 3.50 -5.53 -9.71
N PHE A 38 3.22 -5.32 -8.42
CA PHE A 38 3.36 -4.02 -7.80
C PHE A 38 4.83 -3.62 -7.71
N ASP A 39 5.13 -2.40 -8.16
CA ASP A 39 6.45 -1.76 -8.10
C ASP A 39 6.25 -0.29 -7.70
N LEU A 40 6.77 0.05 -6.51
CA LEU A 40 6.64 1.40 -5.96
C LEU A 40 7.39 2.43 -6.79
N ASP A 41 8.57 2.10 -7.32
CA ASP A 41 9.37 3.05 -8.11
C ASP A 41 8.69 3.34 -9.45
N ARG A 42 8.12 2.30 -10.09
CA ARG A 42 7.32 2.50 -11.30
C ARG A 42 6.06 3.32 -11.02
N LEU A 43 5.36 3.03 -9.93
CA LEU A 43 4.17 3.79 -9.53
C LEU A 43 4.51 5.27 -9.27
N TYR A 44 5.64 5.56 -8.63
CA TYR A 44 6.15 6.93 -8.44
C TYR A 44 6.50 7.63 -9.76
N ALA A 45 7.07 6.92 -10.72
CA ALA A 45 7.33 7.48 -12.04
C ALA A 45 6.03 7.86 -12.77
N LEU A 46 4.98 7.05 -12.61
CA LEU A 46 3.66 7.30 -13.21
C LEU A 46 2.92 8.42 -12.49
N TRP A 47 2.92 8.42 -11.15
CA TRP A 47 2.22 9.39 -10.30
C TRP A 47 3.18 10.03 -9.29
N PRO A 48 3.88 11.11 -9.70
CA PRO A 48 4.88 11.79 -8.85
C PRO A 48 4.27 12.62 -7.70
N TRP A 49 2.94 12.76 -7.66
CA TRP A 49 2.21 13.59 -6.70
C TRP A 49 1.90 12.85 -5.38
N CYS A 50 2.78 11.92 -5.01
CA CYS A 50 2.83 11.32 -3.69
C CYS A 50 2.97 12.45 -2.62
N PRO A 51 2.33 12.34 -1.43
CA PRO A 51 2.46 13.31 -0.33
C PRO A 51 3.91 13.68 0.06
N ASP A 52 4.89 12.90 -0.41
CA ASP A 52 6.34 13.08 -0.33
C ASP A 52 6.90 14.42 -0.82
N GLY A 53 6.13 15.24 -1.56
CA GLY A 53 6.60 16.55 -2.04
C GLY A 53 6.98 17.53 -0.93
N ARG A 54 6.48 17.34 0.30
CA ARG A 54 6.78 18.17 1.48
C ARG A 54 7.80 17.54 2.43
N LEU A 55 8.24 16.31 2.17
CA LEU A 55 9.13 15.56 3.05
C LEU A 55 10.58 15.67 2.61
N SER A 56 11.49 15.73 3.59
CA SER A 56 12.93 15.58 3.33
C SER A 56 13.25 14.18 2.83
N GLN A 57 14.37 14.00 2.15
CA GLN A 57 14.80 12.68 1.65
C GLN A 57 14.82 11.62 2.75
N ALA A 58 15.35 11.93 3.93
CA ALA A 58 15.39 11.00 5.07
C ALA A 58 13.99 10.62 5.58
N GLN A 59 13.02 11.56 5.53
CA GLN A 59 11.63 11.27 5.89
C GLN A 59 10.96 10.37 4.85
N ARG A 60 11.21 10.61 3.55
CA ARG A 60 10.72 9.74 2.47
C ARG A 60 11.26 8.32 2.61
N GLU A 61 12.56 8.17 2.80
CA GLU A 61 13.20 6.86 3.00
C GLU A 61 12.64 6.13 4.22
N ARG A 62 12.33 6.85 5.30
CA ARG A 62 11.72 6.27 6.50
C ARG A 62 10.28 5.80 6.28
N GLN A 63 9.47 6.53 5.51
CA GLN A 63 8.06 6.19 5.26
C GLN A 63 7.87 5.20 4.11
N ARG A 64 8.86 5.07 3.23
CA ARG A 64 8.80 4.24 2.03
C ARG A 64 8.35 2.79 2.28
N PRO A 65 8.79 2.07 3.32
CA PRO A 65 8.32 0.71 3.58
C PRO A 65 6.82 0.64 3.92
N GLU A 66 6.34 1.60 4.72
CA GLU A 66 4.94 1.67 5.12
C GLU A 66 4.04 2.06 3.94
N LEU A 67 4.49 3.02 3.12
CA LEU A 67 3.81 3.41 1.87
C LEU A 67 3.76 2.26 0.87
N ALA A 68 4.88 1.55 0.66
CA ALA A 68 4.94 0.38 -0.21
C ALA A 68 3.91 -0.67 0.20
N ARG A 69 3.82 -0.96 1.51
CA ARG A 69 2.84 -1.91 2.05
C ARG A 69 1.41 -1.40 1.84
N SER A 70 1.12 -0.15 2.23
CA SER A 70 -0.23 0.42 2.11
C SER A 70 -0.75 0.37 0.68
N TRP A 71 0.08 0.78 -0.28
CA TRP A 71 -0.33 0.83 -1.68
C TRP A 71 -0.35 -0.55 -2.35
N ALA A 72 0.51 -1.48 -1.94
CA ALA A 72 0.39 -2.87 -2.35
C ALA A 72 -0.93 -3.48 -1.85
N THR A 73 -1.32 -3.20 -0.60
CA THR A 73 -2.61 -3.59 -0.05
C THR A 73 -3.76 -3.00 -0.86
N ASP A 74 -3.73 -1.70 -1.15
CA ASP A 74 -4.79 -1.07 -1.95
C ASP A 74 -4.86 -1.68 -3.35
N TYR A 75 -3.72 -1.87 -4.01
CA TYR A 75 -3.64 -2.43 -5.36
C TYR A 75 -4.12 -3.88 -5.44
N TYR A 76 -3.74 -4.75 -4.48
CA TYR A 76 -4.09 -6.18 -4.55
C TYR A 76 -5.42 -6.53 -3.88
N LEU A 77 -5.75 -5.90 -2.75
CA LEU A 77 -6.91 -6.27 -1.92
C LEU A 77 -8.10 -5.33 -2.13
N ARG A 78 -7.89 -4.01 -2.20
CA ARG A 78 -9.00 -3.05 -2.33
C ARG A 78 -9.47 -2.85 -3.76
N HIS A 79 -8.52 -2.92 -4.71
CA HIS A 79 -8.76 -2.73 -6.13
C HIS A 79 -8.31 -3.93 -6.96
N PRO A 80 -8.81 -5.15 -6.68
CA PRO A 80 -8.42 -6.35 -7.40
C PRO A 80 -8.71 -6.27 -8.91
N GLU A 81 -9.68 -5.46 -9.32
CA GLU A 81 -10.08 -5.20 -10.72
C GLU A 81 -9.05 -4.43 -11.55
N VAL A 82 -8.17 -3.65 -10.91
CA VAL A 82 -7.16 -2.82 -11.58
C VAL A 82 -5.99 -3.70 -12.02
N MET A 83 -5.74 -3.92 -13.30
CA MET A 83 -4.77 -4.94 -13.73
C MET A 83 -3.35 -4.42 -13.95
N THR A 84 -3.16 -3.10 -14.00
CA THR A 84 -1.87 -2.45 -14.31
C THR A 84 -1.55 -1.32 -13.33
N LEU A 85 -0.27 -0.98 -13.22
CA LEU A 85 0.17 0.17 -12.43
C LEU A 85 -0.23 1.50 -13.07
N GLU A 86 -0.37 1.56 -14.39
CA GLU A 86 -0.91 2.73 -15.09
C GLU A 86 -2.37 3.02 -14.72
N ASP A 87 -3.21 1.99 -14.71
CA ASP A 87 -4.62 2.11 -14.30
C ASP A 87 -4.71 2.48 -12.81
N PHE A 88 -3.85 1.88 -11.99
CA PHE A 88 -3.78 2.19 -10.56
C PHE A 88 -3.37 3.65 -10.32
N ALA A 89 -2.34 4.13 -11.01
CA ALA A 89 -1.91 5.53 -10.94
C ALA A 89 -3.00 6.51 -11.39
N SER A 90 -3.88 6.10 -12.31
CA SER A 90 -5.03 6.90 -12.74
C SER A 90 -6.10 6.95 -11.66
N LEU A 91 -6.46 5.79 -11.08
CA LEU A 91 -7.38 5.70 -9.94
C LEU A 91 -6.92 6.56 -8.76
N MET A 92 -5.63 6.48 -8.40
CA MET A 92 -5.08 7.26 -7.27
C MET A 92 -5.17 8.76 -7.51
N ARG A 93 -4.96 9.23 -8.75
CA ARG A 93 -5.17 10.63 -9.13
C ARG A 93 -6.63 11.06 -9.02
N GLU A 94 -7.55 10.20 -9.44
CA GLU A 94 -8.99 10.48 -9.32
C GLU A 94 -9.39 10.61 -7.85
N LEU A 95 -8.98 9.67 -7.00
CA LEU A 95 -9.25 9.72 -5.55
C LEU A 95 -8.63 10.98 -4.91
N GLN A 96 -7.42 11.35 -5.30
CA GLN A 96 -6.77 12.57 -4.84
C GLN A 96 -7.55 13.83 -5.26
N SER A 97 -8.03 13.89 -6.50
CA SER A 97 -8.85 15.01 -6.99
C SER A 97 -10.19 15.16 -6.26
N GLN A 98 -10.67 14.07 -5.66
CA GLN A 98 -11.89 14.02 -4.86
C GLN A 98 -11.65 14.35 -3.38
N GLY A 99 -10.40 14.65 -2.98
CA GLY A 99 -10.03 14.97 -1.60
C GLY A 99 -9.87 13.76 -0.69
N ALA A 100 -9.68 12.55 -1.23
CA ALA A 100 -9.43 11.35 -0.42
C ALA A 100 -8.02 11.30 0.18
N PHE A 101 -7.10 12.12 -0.35
CA PHE A 101 -5.71 12.22 0.11
C PHE A 101 -5.33 13.72 0.20
N ASP A 102 -5.08 14.20 1.41
CA ASP A 102 -4.65 15.58 1.73
C ASP A 102 -3.28 15.53 2.45
#